data_AF-A0A7C7RH20-F1
#
_entry.id   AF-A0A7C7RH20-F1
#
_cell.length_a   1.000
_cell.length_b   1.000
_cell.length_c   1.000
_cell.angle_alpha   90.00
_cell.angle_beta   90.00
_cell.angle_gamma   90.00
#
_symmetry.space_group_name_H-M   'P 1'
#
loop_
_entity.id
_entity.type
_entity.pdbx_description
1 polymer ?
#
loop_
_entity_poly.entity_id
_entity_poly.type
_entity_poly.pdbx_seq_one_letter_code
_entity_poly.pdbx_strand_id
1 'polypeptide(L)'
;MGGYLHFLARDGTVFGTDKAMWIQCRETWIFSKLYNTIKQKSEWLKESKIGYDYITAHGFDSGRMFFQVTREGLPLRKRRYFFTECFEVMACIEYYLNNAGKPPIYVGGGWRS
;
A
#
# COMPACT_ATOMS: atom_id res chain seq x y z
N MET A 1 3.74 -9.76 8.01
CA MET A 1 4.32 -8.40 8.09
C MET A 1 4.24 -7.77 6.71
N GLY A 2 3.78 -6.53 6.59
CA GLY A 2 3.59 -5.81 5.32
C GLY A 2 3.63 -4.29 5.51
N GLY A 3 3.43 -3.55 4.41
CA GLY A 3 3.56 -2.09 4.37
C GLY A 3 4.99 -1.59 4.57
N TYR A 4 5.13 -0.27 4.65
CA TYR A 4 6.42 0.43 4.68
C TYR A 4 6.69 1.10 6.03
N LEU A 5 7.95 1.40 6.33
CA LEU A 5 8.36 2.14 7.52
C LEU A 5 8.79 3.55 7.13
N HIS A 6 8.15 4.56 7.73
CA HIS A 6 8.31 5.96 7.34
C HIS A 6 9.05 6.82 8.36
N PHE A 7 9.09 6.39 9.63
CA PHE A 7 9.75 7.15 10.70
C PHE A 7 11.23 6.77 10.74
N LEU A 8 11.96 7.37 9.80
CA LEU A 8 13.39 7.18 9.60
C LEU A 8 14.16 8.42 10.05
N ALA A 9 15.21 8.22 10.84
CA ALA A 9 16.16 9.26 11.17
C ALA A 9 16.98 9.64 9.92
N ARG A 10 17.82 10.68 10.02
CA ARG A 10 18.60 11.19 8.88
C ARG A 10 19.56 10.15 8.29
N ASP A 11 20.04 9.23 9.12
CA ASP A 11 20.91 8.10 8.74
C ASP A 11 20.14 6.88 8.23
N GLY A 12 18.81 6.95 8.17
CA GLY A 12 17.93 5.84 7.78
C GLY A 12 17.53 4.92 8.94
N THR A 13 17.99 5.18 10.18
CA THR A 13 17.62 4.35 11.33
C THR A 13 16.13 4.50 11.64
N VAL A 14 15.42 3.38 11.80
CA VAL A 14 14.00 3.37 12.16
C VAL A 14 13.84 3.80 13.62
N PHE A 15 13.13 4.89 13.88
CA PHE A 15 12.82 5.36 15.25
C PHE A 15 11.34 5.21 15.61
N GLY A 16 10.49 4.83 14.65
CA GLY A 16 9.08 4.56 14.89
C GLY A 16 8.55 3.52 13.91
N THR A 17 7.66 2.65 14.39
CA THR A 17 7.15 1.52 13.60
C THR A 17 5.66 1.58 13.29
N ASP A 18 4.96 2.56 13.86
CA ASP A 18 3.58 2.85 13.50
C ASP A 18 3.49 3.25 12.02
N LYS A 19 2.35 2.95 11.41
CA LYS A 19 2.12 3.18 10.00
C LYS A 19 0.99 4.18 9.80
N ALA A 20 1.33 5.31 9.22
CA ALA A 20 0.35 6.30 8.79
C ALA A 20 -0.26 5.85 7.45
N MET A 21 -1.54 5.50 7.46
CA MET A 21 -2.21 4.85 6.33
C MET A 21 -2.19 5.71 5.06
N TRP A 22 -2.30 7.02 5.18
CA TRP A 22 -2.25 7.92 4.03
C TRP A 22 -0.88 7.90 3.31
N ILE A 23 0.21 7.66 4.05
CA ILE A 23 1.55 7.52 3.47
C ILE A 23 1.70 6.14 2.83
N GLN A 24 1.17 5.08 3.45
CA GLN A 24 1.11 3.73 2.86
C GLN A 24 0.40 3.76 1.49
N CYS A 25 -0.75 4.43 1.40
CA CYS A 25 -1.48 4.60 0.15
C CYS A 25 -0.65 5.37 -0.90
N ARG A 26 -0.04 6.49 -0.51
CA ARG A 26 0.79 7.29 -1.43
C ARG A 26 1.98 6.52 -1.97
N GLU A 27 2.69 5.77 -1.14
CA GLU A 27 3.85 5.00 -1.60
C GLU A 27 3.43 3.84 -2.51
N THR A 28 2.31 3.16 -2.19
CA THR A 28 1.69 2.16 -3.08
C THR A 28 1.34 2.75 -4.44
N TRP A 29 0.74 3.94 -4.45
CA TRP A 29 0.45 4.67 -5.68
C TRP A 29 1.72 5.03 -6.45
N ILE A 30 2.78 5.52 -5.77
CA ILE A 30 4.06 5.86 -6.43
C ILE A 30 4.65 4.65 -7.13
N PHE A 31 4.77 3.50 -6.45
CA PHE A 31 5.33 2.29 -7.06
C PHE A 31 4.49 1.80 -8.24
N SER A 32 3.16 1.84 -8.12
CA SER A 32 2.24 1.50 -9.21
C SER A 32 2.41 2.45 -10.39
N LYS A 33 2.50 3.76 -10.12
CA LYS A 33 2.66 4.79 -11.13
C LYS A 33 3.97 4.64 -11.88
N LEU A 34 5.08 4.46 -11.16
CA LEU A 34 6.41 4.22 -11.75
C LEU A 34 6.39 3.01 -12.67
N TYR A 35 5.75 1.92 -12.24
CA TYR A 35 5.59 0.72 -13.05
C TYR A 35 4.82 0.99 -14.36
N ASN A 36 3.71 1.74 -14.27
CA ASN A 36 2.85 2.03 -15.42
C ASN A 36 3.44 3.06 -16.39
N THR A 37 4.08 4.11 -15.89
CA THR A 37 4.41 5.28 -16.71
C THR A 37 5.88 5.44 -17.02
N ILE A 38 6.79 4.80 -16.27
CA ILE A 38 8.23 4.94 -16.46
C ILE A 38 8.84 3.66 -17.04
N LYS A 39 8.71 2.54 -16.33
CA LYS A 39 9.24 1.24 -16.76
C LYS A 39 8.58 0.11 -15.98
N GLN A 40 8.28 -1.00 -16.63
CA GLN A 40 7.72 -2.17 -15.96
C GLN A 40 8.80 -2.99 -15.22
N LYS A 41 9.34 -2.44 -14.12
CA LYS A 41 10.28 -3.16 -13.25
C LYS A 41 9.54 -4.06 -12.26
N SER A 42 9.89 -5.33 -12.23
CA SER A 42 9.25 -6.32 -11.35
C SER A 42 9.30 -5.95 -9.86
N GLU A 43 10.36 -5.26 -9.45
CA GLU A 43 10.58 -4.75 -8.10
C GLU A 43 9.49 -3.75 -7.73
N TRP A 44 9.15 -2.80 -8.61
CA TRP A 44 8.10 -1.81 -8.36
C TRP A 44 6.72 -2.45 -8.26
N LEU A 45 6.44 -3.46 -9.10
CA LEU A 45 5.19 -4.20 -8.99
C LEU A 45 5.11 -4.95 -7.65
N LYS A 46 6.20 -5.61 -7.24
CA LYS A 46 6.29 -6.31 -5.96
C LYS A 46 6.09 -5.35 -4.78
N GLU A 47 6.77 -4.20 -4.76
CA GLU A 47 6.60 -3.19 -3.72
C GLU A 47 5.17 -2.66 -3.68
N SER A 48 4.59 -2.29 -4.83
CA SER A 48 3.19 -1.85 -4.87
C SER A 48 2.21 -2.89 -4.32
N LYS A 49 2.45 -4.19 -4.58
CA LYS A 49 1.64 -5.27 -4.04
C LYS A 49 1.76 -5.36 -2.51
N ILE A 50 2.96 -5.20 -1.95
CA ILE A 50 3.18 -5.20 -0.50
C ILE A 50 2.34 -4.12 0.18
N GLY A 51 2.31 -2.92 -0.40
CA GLY A 51 1.49 -1.83 0.11
C GLY A 51 -0.01 -2.06 -0.06
N TYR A 52 -0.45 -2.49 -1.25
CA TYR A 52 -1.85 -2.79 -1.56
C TYR A 52 -2.43 -3.87 -0.62
N ASP A 53 -1.73 -4.99 -0.46
CA ASP A 53 -2.14 -6.08 0.41
C ASP A 53 -2.24 -5.60 1.88
N TYR A 54 -1.32 -4.75 2.33
CA TYR A 54 -1.34 -4.21 3.69
C TYR A 54 -2.52 -3.25 3.90
N ILE A 55 -2.78 -2.35 2.94
CA ILE A 55 -3.88 -1.38 3.02
C ILE A 55 -5.23 -2.10 3.05
N THR A 56 -5.44 -3.07 2.18
CA THR A 56 -6.69 -3.82 2.10
C THR A 56 -6.92 -4.71 3.32
N ALA A 57 -5.87 -5.27 3.92
CA ALA A 57 -5.98 -6.11 5.10
C ALA A 57 -6.17 -5.32 6.41
N HIS A 58 -5.55 -4.14 6.55
CA HIS A 58 -5.46 -3.43 7.85
C HIS A 58 -5.99 -2.00 7.84
N GLY A 59 -6.31 -1.44 6.67
CA GLY A 59 -6.67 -0.03 6.52
C GLY A 59 -8.07 0.30 7.03
N PHE A 60 -8.97 -0.67 7.10
CA PHE A 60 -10.40 -0.44 7.32
C PHE A 60 -10.96 -1.30 8.46
N ASP A 61 -12.05 -0.82 9.05
CA ASP A 61 -12.99 -1.62 9.83
C ASP A 61 -14.39 -1.57 9.18
N SER A 62 -15.42 -1.16 9.91
CA SER A 62 -16.80 -0.92 9.48
C SER A 62 -16.96 0.27 8.51
N GLY A 63 -16.21 0.28 7.40
CA GLY A 63 -16.37 1.23 6.30
C GLY A 63 -15.66 2.57 6.47
N ARG A 64 -14.80 2.72 7.48
CA ARG A 64 -13.98 3.93 7.66
C ARG A 64 -12.51 3.59 7.80
N MET A 65 -11.66 4.33 7.10
CA MET A 65 -10.23 4.06 7.11
C MET A 65 -9.58 4.58 8.39
N PHE A 66 -8.60 3.83 8.89
CA PHE A 66 -7.70 4.32 9.94
C PHE A 66 -6.76 5.38 9.37
N PHE A 67 -6.47 6.41 10.16
CA PHE A 67 -5.41 7.37 9.85
C PHE A 67 -4.02 6.79 10.17
N GLN A 68 -3.95 5.99 11.24
CA GLN A 68 -2.72 5.38 11.73
C GLN A 68 -3.02 4.04 12.41
N VAL A 69 -2.12 3.10 12.22
CA VAL A 69 -2.13 1.75 12.80
C VAL A 69 -0.75 1.40 13.39
N THR A 70 -0.66 0.39 14.24
CA THR A 70 0.62 -0.14 14.71
C THR A 70 1.39 -0.80 13.56
N ARG A 71 2.61 -1.25 13.83
CA ARG A 71 3.40 -2.01 12.84
C ARG A 71 2.65 -3.24 12.31
N GLU A 72 1.91 -3.91 13.18
CA GLU A 72 1.15 -5.14 12.90
C GLU A 72 -0.22 -4.86 12.27
N GLY A 73 -0.62 -3.60 12.15
CA GLY A 73 -1.92 -3.22 11.59
C GLY A 73 -3.05 -3.13 12.62
N LEU A 74 -2.72 -3.02 13.91
CA LEU A 74 -3.74 -2.77 14.94
C LEU A 74 -4.15 -1.29 14.93
N PRO A 75 -5.44 -0.97 15.15
CA PRO A 75 -5.93 0.38 15.01
C PRO A 75 -5.39 1.32 16.10
N LEU A 76 -4.93 2.51 15.70
CA LEU A 76 -4.47 3.54 16.65
C LEU A 76 -5.30 4.82 16.58
N ARG A 77 -5.61 5.32 15.38
CA ARG A 77 -6.25 6.64 15.24
C ARG A 77 -7.11 6.73 13.98
N LYS A 78 -8.23 7.43 14.09
CA LYS A 78 -9.06 7.93 12.98
C LYS A 78 -9.10 9.46 12.97
N ARG A 79 -9.42 10.04 11.81
CA ARG A 79 -9.68 11.49 11.65
C ARG A 79 -11.13 11.71 11.19
N ARG A 80 -11.64 12.94 11.31
CA ARG A 80 -13.03 13.30 10.92
C ARG A 80 -13.19 13.57 9.41
N TYR A 81 -12.09 13.69 8.67
CA TYR A 81 -12.05 13.89 7.22
C TYR A 81 -11.65 12.59 6.50
N PHE A 82 -11.99 12.50 5.21
CA PHE A 82 -11.86 11.29 4.38
C PHE A 82 -10.63 11.32 3.43
N PHE A 83 -9.57 12.07 3.78
CA PHE A 83 -8.41 12.18 2.89
C PHE A 83 -7.65 10.87 2.73
N THR A 84 -7.59 10.03 3.77
CA THR A 84 -6.90 8.74 3.71
C THR A 84 -7.57 7.83 2.68
N GLU A 85 -8.89 7.83 2.67
CA GLU A 85 -9.75 7.11 1.73
C GLU A 85 -9.52 7.60 0.29
N CYS A 86 -9.37 8.90 0.06
CA CYS A 86 -9.00 9.41 -1.27
C CYS A 86 -7.66 8.85 -1.76
N PHE A 87 -6.65 8.78 -0.88
CA PHE A 87 -5.36 8.19 -1.24
C PHE A 87 -5.45 6.69 -1.48
N GLU A 88 -6.29 5.99 -0.72
CA GLU A 88 -6.56 4.57 -0.92
C GLU A 88 -7.18 4.30 -2.29
N VAL A 89 -8.22 5.04 -2.68
CA VAL A 89 -8.85 4.89 -4.00
C VAL A 89 -7.83 5.12 -5.11
N MET A 90 -6.98 6.16 -5.00
CA MET A 90 -5.92 6.40 -5.98
C MET A 90 -4.92 5.24 -6.04
N ALA A 91 -4.48 4.72 -4.89
CA ALA A 91 -3.55 3.61 -4.81
C ALA A 91 -4.13 2.33 -5.43
N CYS A 92 -5.38 2.01 -5.08
CA CYS A 92 -6.09 0.84 -5.59
C CYS A 92 -6.30 0.92 -7.11
N ILE A 93 -6.78 2.07 -7.63
CA ILE A 93 -6.97 2.26 -9.08
C ILE A 93 -5.64 2.09 -9.81
N GLU A 94 -4.58 2.78 -9.38
CA GLU A 94 -3.29 2.72 -10.08
C GLU A 94 -2.68 1.31 -10.00
N TYR A 95 -2.76 0.63 -8.86
CA TYR A 95 -2.32 -0.76 -8.72
C TYR A 95 -3.11 -1.71 -9.61
N TYR A 96 -4.44 -1.56 -9.68
CA TYR A 96 -5.27 -2.39 -10.56
C TYR A 96 -5.00 -2.12 -12.04
N LEU A 97 -4.65 -0.90 -12.46
CA LEU A 97 -4.25 -0.65 -13.85
C LEU A 97 -3.02 -1.47 -14.27
N ASN A 98 -2.10 -1.75 -13.34
CA ASN A 98 -0.97 -2.66 -13.59
C ASN A 98 -1.45 -4.09 -13.95
N ASN A 99 -2.58 -4.51 -13.36
CA ASN A 99 -3.11 -5.89 -13.39
C ASN A 99 -4.27 -6.07 -14.38
N ALA A 100 -5.04 -5.01 -14.68
CA ALA A 100 -6.25 -5.04 -15.52
C ALA A 100 -5.96 -5.19 -17.02
N GLY A 101 -4.68 -5.31 -17.41
CA GLY A 101 -4.24 -5.66 -18.76
C GLY A 101 -3.45 -6.97 -18.84
N LYS A 102 -3.31 -7.74 -17.74
CA LYS A 102 -2.51 -8.97 -17.74
C LYS A 102 -3.23 -10.07 -16.95
N PRO A 103 -3.47 -11.27 -17.54
CA PRO A 103 -3.96 -12.41 -16.79
C PRO A 103 -2.97 -12.75 -15.64
N PRO A 104 -3.41 -13.52 -14.64
CA PRO A 104 -2.68 -13.70 -13.38
C PRO A 104 -1.20 -14.02 -13.60
N ILE A 105 -0.33 -13.38 -12.83
CA ILE A 105 1.10 -13.63 -12.94
C ILE A 105 1.37 -15.00 -12.32
N TYR A 106 1.70 -15.97 -13.15
CA TYR A 106 2.15 -17.29 -12.71
C TYR A 106 3.47 -17.14 -11.95
N VAL A 107 3.45 -17.41 -10.65
CA VAL A 107 4.66 -17.60 -9.84
C VAL A 107 4.66 -19.06 -9.40
N GLY A 108 5.31 -19.91 -10.19
CA GLY A 108 5.74 -21.27 -9.87
C GLY A 108 4.89 -22.06 -8.87
N GLY A 109 3.60 -22.29 -9.15
CA GLY A 109 2.77 -23.12 -8.26
C GLY A 109 1.25 -23.15 -8.48
N GLY A 110 0.66 -22.27 -9.30
CA GLY A 110 -0.75 -22.42 -9.73
C GLY A 110 -1.57 -21.12 -9.78
N TRP A 111 -2.69 -21.22 -10.48
CA TRP A 111 -3.67 -20.17 -10.75
C TRP A 111 -4.81 -20.23 -9.71
N ARG A 112 -5.28 -19.10 -9.19
CA ARG A 112 -6.60 -19.03 -8.56
C ARG A 112 -7.43 -17.96 -9.26
N SER A 113 -8.64 -18.37 -9.62
CA SER A 113 -9.68 -17.68 -10.40
C SER A 113 -10.05 -16.32 -9.85
#